data_AF-A0A3A4P008-F1
#
_entry.id   AF-A0A3A4P008-F1
#
_cell.length_a   1.000
_cell.length_b   1.000
_cell.length_c   1.000
_cell.angle_alpha   90.00
_cell.angle_beta   90.00
_cell.angle_gamma   90.00
#
_symmetry.space_group_name_H-M   'P 1'
#
loop_
_entity.id
_entity.type
_entity.pdbx_description
1 polymer ?
#
loop_
_entity_poly.entity_id
_entity_poly.type
_entity_poly.pdbx_seq_one_letter_code
_entity_poly.pdbx_strand_id
1 'polypeptide(L)'
;MNTYKYSAPAQPYQALPDADTIMDELAEHALEENSLEQAMLKLSKKGVKEKYGDSVDGLDRLAADSHSLRRRLQSEYTFEPLIQQLRKQIQALVREELRALNERSHCAEQDHNSKMEDFLHQSADLAAKLEEMRSGERRPSDQAIARMENSYEDLYLKKHQIENEWQEMRRQEAQRLASLQRVPHSPGQALQKLKKYEAADAAVGQALAQLTALADEIAAIERAQAQPGFSGHKGVGLKEAVKIVERVLRIERLENRLRKGLLSPADEELLAEMLGGGAMSNVNFLKQVQDKLLQAGYLEFSSDEIKLSPRAVRRIGRKALSDVFSNLRTGTLGAHEVARKGAGQPNTNETKTYGFGDAFNIHLGKTLMNALKRDASRIPISIRPGDFEVFDESRTVECSNVLMLDLSYTMAQNNKLQAAKKVVFALDSLIRSRYPNDTLHIVGFATYARELSTQDLPCVGLSLGHPFTNIQDGLQLAEKLISREHAKNRQIILITDGEPTAFCRDGDLFVDYPPTPEIFAETMREVVRLTRKGITINIFMLDEKPALVSFVEQMMRVNKGRAFLSSPQRLGEYLLLDFVSRRKRLIT
;
A
#
# COMPACT_ATOMS: atom_id res chain seq x y z
N MET A 1 -7.67 11.92 52.56
CA MET A 1 -7.93 10.99 51.43
C MET A 1 -6.65 10.92 50.60
N ASN A 2 -5.88 9.84 50.75
CA ASN A 2 -4.67 9.60 49.96
C ASN A 2 -5.07 9.12 48.57
N THR A 3 -4.83 9.95 47.55
CA THR A 3 -4.98 9.60 46.15
C THR A 3 -3.77 8.81 45.69
N TYR A 4 -3.91 7.49 45.63
CA TYR A 4 -2.93 6.61 45.01
C TYR A 4 -2.97 6.82 43.49
N LYS A 5 -1.85 7.29 42.91
CA LYS A 5 -1.61 7.24 41.46
C LYS A 5 -1.40 5.78 41.07
N TYR A 6 -2.37 5.18 40.39
CA TYR A 6 -2.15 3.92 39.68
C TYR A 6 -1.19 4.17 38.51
N SER A 7 0.05 3.71 38.65
CA SER A 7 0.92 3.44 37.50
C SER A 7 0.25 2.32 36.70
N ALA A 8 -0.03 2.56 35.41
CA ALA A 8 -0.48 1.49 34.52
C ALA A 8 0.53 0.33 34.58
N PRO A 9 0.10 -0.93 34.70
CA PRO A 9 1.02 -2.06 34.64
C PRO A 9 1.72 -2.04 33.28
N ALA A 10 3.04 -2.26 33.30
CA ALA A 10 3.82 -2.53 32.09
C ALA A 10 3.08 -3.61 31.29
N GLN A 11 2.81 -3.35 30.01
CA GLN A 11 2.14 -4.31 29.14
C GLN A 11 2.85 -5.67 29.26
N PRO A 12 2.12 -6.77 29.54
CA PRO A 12 2.73 -8.09 29.55
C PRO A 12 3.35 -8.33 28.17
N TYR A 13 4.53 -8.97 28.14
CA TYR A 13 5.23 -9.33 26.91
C TYR A 13 4.23 -9.87 25.88
N GLN A 14 4.00 -9.08 24.83
CA GLN A 14 3.09 -9.41 23.74
C GLN A 14 3.56 -10.75 23.17
N ALA A 15 2.76 -11.81 23.32
CA ALA A 15 3.15 -13.13 22.87
C ALA A 15 3.26 -13.08 21.34
N LEU A 16 4.46 -13.22 20.81
CA LEU A 16 4.68 -13.11 19.36
C LEU A 16 3.93 -14.25 18.64
N PRO A 17 3.18 -13.95 17.57
CA PRO A 17 2.44 -14.96 16.82
C PRO A 17 3.34 -16.12 16.37
N ASP A 18 2.77 -17.32 16.40
CA ASP A 18 3.41 -18.53 15.92
C ASP A 18 3.44 -18.57 14.38
N ALA A 19 4.25 -19.48 13.83
CA ALA A 19 4.39 -19.61 12.38
C ALA A 19 3.08 -19.97 11.67
N ASP A 20 2.20 -20.67 12.38
CA ASP A 20 0.89 -21.09 11.89
C ASP A 20 -0.06 -19.90 11.68
N THR A 21 -0.11 -18.98 12.65
CA THR A 21 -0.90 -17.74 12.57
C THR A 21 -0.35 -16.80 11.51
N ILE A 22 0.98 -16.66 11.43
CA ILE A 22 1.63 -15.88 10.38
C ILE A 22 1.26 -16.42 9.00
N MET A 23 1.28 -17.75 8.82
CA MET A 23 0.88 -18.37 7.55
C MET A 23 -0.58 -18.17 7.21
N ASP A 24 -1.46 -18.20 8.22
CA ASP A 24 -2.88 -17.96 7.99
C ASP A 24 -3.13 -16.53 7.50
N GLU A 25 -2.46 -15.52 8.07
CA GLU A 25 -2.56 -14.14 7.58
C GLU A 25 -1.91 -13.99 6.19
N LEU A 26 -0.74 -14.61 5.97
CA LEU A 26 -0.07 -14.61 4.67
C LEU A 26 -0.95 -15.25 3.59
N ALA A 27 -1.71 -16.30 3.93
CA ALA A 27 -2.63 -16.96 3.02
C ALA A 27 -3.70 -15.99 2.48
N GLU A 28 -4.20 -15.06 3.30
CA GLU A 28 -5.19 -14.07 2.84
C GLU A 28 -4.58 -13.13 1.81
N HIS A 29 -3.38 -12.61 2.09
CA HIS A 29 -2.67 -11.72 1.17
C HIS A 29 -2.16 -12.43 -0.07
N ALA A 30 -1.76 -13.70 0.01
CA ALA A 30 -1.32 -14.50 -1.13
C ALA A 30 -2.46 -14.81 -2.12
N LEU A 31 -3.72 -14.78 -1.67
CA LEU A 31 -4.89 -14.88 -2.56
C LEU A 31 -5.23 -13.54 -3.23
N GLU A 32 -4.91 -12.42 -2.58
CA GLU A 32 -5.15 -11.05 -3.08
C GLU A 32 -4.09 -10.62 -4.09
N GLU A 33 -2.83 -10.91 -3.81
CA GLU A 33 -1.69 -10.43 -4.57
C GLU A 33 -1.28 -11.40 -5.68
N ASN A 34 -0.40 -10.94 -6.58
CA ASN A 34 0.07 -11.71 -7.72
C ASN A 34 1.47 -12.30 -7.50
N SER A 35 2.12 -12.00 -6.37
CA SER A 35 3.40 -12.59 -6.00
C SER A 35 3.51 -12.77 -4.48
N LEU A 36 4.34 -13.73 -4.09
CA LEU A 36 4.66 -13.95 -2.68
C LEU A 36 5.32 -12.72 -2.04
N GLU A 37 6.19 -12.01 -2.78
CA GLU A 37 6.84 -10.79 -2.30
C GLU A 37 5.83 -9.68 -1.99
N GLN A 38 4.83 -9.48 -2.86
CA GLN A 38 3.76 -8.51 -2.62
C GLN A 38 2.91 -8.90 -1.42
N ALA A 39 2.59 -10.19 -1.28
CA ALA A 39 1.86 -10.71 -0.12
C ALA A 39 2.63 -10.49 1.19
N MET A 40 3.95 -10.75 1.20
CA MET A 40 4.83 -10.52 2.35
C MET A 40 4.95 -9.02 2.69
N LEU A 41 5.10 -8.16 1.69
CA LEU A 41 5.12 -6.71 1.89
C LEU A 41 3.80 -6.22 2.49
N LYS A 42 2.67 -6.74 2.00
CA LYS A 42 1.34 -6.40 2.51
C LYS A 42 1.13 -6.91 3.94
N LEU A 43 1.63 -8.10 4.27
CA LEU A 43 1.66 -8.62 5.64
C LEU A 43 2.48 -7.71 6.55
N SER A 44 3.67 -7.27 6.12
CA SER A 44 4.50 -6.34 6.89
C SER A 44 3.78 -5.00 7.13
N LYS A 45 3.09 -4.48 6.12
CA LYS A 45 2.32 -3.23 6.24
C LYS A 45 1.11 -3.35 7.14
N LYS A 46 0.30 -4.40 6.99
CA LYS A 46 -0.95 -4.60 7.76
C LYS A 46 -0.73 -5.19 9.15
N GLY A 47 0.37 -5.91 9.35
CA GLY A 47 0.65 -6.66 10.57
C GLY A 47 0.04 -8.06 10.54
N VAL A 48 0.16 -8.77 11.67
CA VAL A 48 -0.44 -10.10 11.87
C VAL A 48 -1.55 -9.96 12.90
N LYS A 49 -2.78 -10.26 12.48
CA LYS A 49 -3.96 -10.18 13.35
C LYS A 49 -4.34 -11.56 13.83
N GLU A 50 -4.45 -11.72 15.14
CA GLU A 50 -4.93 -12.95 15.74
C GLU A 50 -6.39 -12.78 16.19
N LYS A 51 -7.25 -13.78 15.93
CA LYS A 51 -8.67 -13.74 16.35
C LYS A 51 -8.84 -13.83 17.86
N TYR A 52 -7.91 -14.51 18.55
CA TYR A 52 -7.92 -14.73 19.99
C TYR A 52 -6.47 -14.69 20.51
N GLY A 53 -5.86 -13.51 20.52
CA GLY A 53 -4.49 -13.33 20.98
C GLY A 53 -3.92 -11.95 20.69
N ASP A 54 -2.62 -11.80 20.91
CA ASP A 54 -1.92 -10.53 20.75
C ASP A 54 -1.60 -10.29 19.27
N SER A 55 -2.27 -9.31 18.67
CA SER A 55 -1.97 -8.89 17.30
C SER A 55 -0.66 -8.11 17.24
N VAL A 56 0.14 -8.33 16.20
CA VAL A 56 1.33 -7.52 15.93
C VAL A 56 0.97 -6.44 14.94
N ASP A 57 1.13 -5.19 15.36
CA ASP A 57 0.85 -4.04 14.52
C ASP A 57 1.83 -3.97 13.34
N GLY A 58 1.28 -3.75 12.15
CA GLY A 58 2.04 -3.53 10.93
C GLY A 58 2.61 -2.12 10.81
N LEU A 59 3.45 -1.93 9.79
CA LEU A 59 4.07 -0.63 9.51
C LEU A 59 3.04 0.49 9.27
N ASP A 60 1.87 0.20 8.70
CA ASP A 60 0.82 1.19 8.48
C ASP A 60 0.23 1.69 9.79
N ARG A 61 0.11 0.81 10.79
CA ARG A 61 -0.38 1.21 12.12
C ARG A 61 0.65 2.06 12.84
N LEU A 62 1.93 1.68 12.78
CA LEU A 62 3.03 2.48 13.32
C LEU A 62 3.14 3.86 12.63
N ALA A 63 2.88 3.93 11.32
CA ALA A 63 2.80 5.19 10.59
C ALA A 63 1.60 6.03 11.07
N ALA A 64 0.44 5.42 11.34
CA ALA A 64 -0.72 6.10 11.89
C ALA A 64 -0.48 6.62 13.31
N ASP A 65 0.25 5.87 14.15
CA ASP A 65 0.63 6.29 15.49
C ASP A 65 1.65 7.45 15.44
N SER A 66 2.63 7.38 14.52
CA SER A 66 3.55 8.47 14.23
C SER A 66 2.82 9.74 13.76
N HIS A 67 1.86 9.58 12.85
CA HIS A 67 1.00 10.67 12.38
C HIS A 67 0.19 11.28 13.55
N SER A 68 -0.36 10.44 14.43
CA SER A 68 -1.13 10.88 15.61
C SER A 68 -0.26 11.65 16.59
N LEU A 69 0.98 11.19 16.83
CA LEU A 69 1.97 11.90 17.65
C LEU A 69 2.31 13.26 17.04
N ARG A 70 2.53 13.32 15.72
CA ARG A 70 2.76 14.58 15.00
C ARG A 70 1.60 15.53 15.17
N ARG A 71 0.36 15.08 14.91
CA ARG A 71 -0.86 15.89 15.08
C ARG A 71 -1.02 16.41 16.50
N ARG A 72 -0.68 15.61 17.52
CA ARG A 72 -0.72 16.04 18.92
C ARG A 72 0.22 17.20 19.20
N LEU A 73 1.47 17.13 18.73
CA LEU A 73 2.44 18.23 18.86
C LEU A 73 1.94 19.49 18.14
N GLN A 74 1.42 19.31 16.94
CA GLN A 74 0.86 20.36 16.11
C GLN A 74 -0.38 21.04 16.72
N SER A 75 -1.21 20.31 17.47
CA SER A 75 -2.37 20.84 18.17
C SER A 75 -2.06 21.43 19.55
N GLU A 76 -0.94 21.05 20.18
CA GLU A 76 -0.55 21.56 21.49
C GLU A 76 0.15 22.93 21.38
N TYR A 77 1.06 23.06 20.41
CA TYR A 77 1.95 24.21 20.28
C TYR A 77 1.51 25.21 19.21
N THR A 78 1.82 26.48 19.45
CA THR A 78 1.67 27.58 18.47
C THR A 78 2.90 28.45 18.43
N PHE A 79 3.30 28.89 17.24
CA PHE A 79 4.44 29.78 17.03
C PHE A 79 4.01 31.23 16.72
N GLU A 80 2.70 31.51 16.64
CA GLU A 80 2.17 32.83 16.33
C GLU A 80 2.69 33.94 17.27
N PRO A 81 2.71 33.75 18.60
CA PRO A 81 3.22 34.79 19.51
C PRO A 81 4.71 35.09 19.28
N LEU A 82 5.50 34.05 18.97
CA LEU A 82 6.93 34.16 18.71
C LEU A 82 7.19 34.92 17.40
N ILE A 83 6.49 34.56 16.32
CA ILE A 83 6.62 35.24 15.03
C ILE A 83 6.22 36.71 15.15
N GLN A 84 5.14 37.01 15.88
CA GLN A 84 4.72 38.38 16.13
C GLN A 84 5.76 39.17 16.93
N GLN A 85 6.39 38.56 17.94
CA GLN A 85 7.46 39.18 18.71
C GLN A 85 8.69 39.48 17.83
N LEU A 86 9.14 38.51 17.03
CA LEU A 86 10.28 38.68 16.11
C LEU A 86 10.00 39.77 15.08
N ARG A 87 8.78 39.80 14.51
CA ARG A 87 8.36 40.86 13.58
C ARG A 87 8.44 42.24 14.22
N LYS A 88 7.96 42.40 15.45
CA LYS A 88 8.02 43.67 16.18
C LYS A 88 9.47 44.09 16.46
N GLN A 89 10.34 43.15 16.85
CA GLN A 89 11.76 43.42 17.10
C GLN A 89 12.50 43.87 15.84
N ILE A 90 12.32 43.16 14.72
CA ILE A 90 12.94 43.53 13.44
C ILE A 90 12.44 44.90 12.99
N GLN A 91 11.13 45.16 13.09
CA GLN A 91 10.57 46.48 12.76
C GLN A 91 11.06 47.60 13.69
N ALA A 92 11.41 47.31 14.95
CA ALA A 92 12.01 48.29 15.84
C ALA A 92 13.44 48.61 15.40
N LEU A 93 14.27 47.59 15.15
CA LEU A 93 15.65 47.77 14.68
C LEU A 93 15.72 48.51 13.34
N VAL A 94 14.84 48.17 12.38
CA VAL A 94 14.77 48.88 11.10
C VAL A 94 14.35 50.34 11.30
N ARG A 95 13.46 50.64 12.25
CA ARG A 95 13.07 52.02 12.55
C ARG A 95 14.20 52.81 13.22
N GLU A 96 14.96 52.20 14.11
CA GLU A 96 16.13 52.81 14.74
C GLU A 96 17.22 53.11 13.70
N GLU A 97 17.49 52.17 12.79
CA GLU A 97 18.43 52.38 11.69
C GLU A 97 18.00 53.50 10.74
N LEU A 98 16.70 53.59 10.41
CA LEU A 98 16.18 54.68 9.60
C LEU A 98 16.34 56.05 10.27
N ARG A 99 16.24 56.12 11.60
CA ARG A 99 16.50 57.36 12.35
C ARG A 99 17.98 57.73 12.33
N ALA A 100 18.86 56.76 12.63
CA ALA A 100 20.30 56.98 12.62
C ALA A 100 20.80 57.40 11.23
N LEU A 101 20.27 56.82 10.16
CA LEU A 101 20.56 57.23 8.79
C LEU A 101 20.09 58.66 8.51
N ASN A 102 18.84 59.01 8.86
CA ASN A 102 18.33 60.36 8.64
C ASN A 102 19.13 61.43 9.41
N GLU A 103 19.52 61.15 10.66
CA GLU A 103 20.36 62.06 11.46
C GLU A 103 21.74 62.23 10.81
N ARG A 104 22.35 61.12 10.35
CA ARG A 104 23.65 61.14 9.69
C ARG A 104 23.61 61.87 8.35
N SER A 105 22.56 61.65 7.55
CA SER A 105 22.32 62.40 6.31
C SER A 105 22.16 63.90 6.58
N HIS A 106 21.45 64.28 7.64
CA HIS A 106 21.27 65.68 8.00
C HIS A 106 22.58 66.35 8.45
N CYS A 107 23.39 65.67 9.25
CA CYS A 107 24.71 66.16 9.63
C CYS A 107 25.66 66.26 8.43
N ALA A 108 25.63 65.28 7.51
CA ALA A 108 26.43 65.30 6.30
C ALA A 108 26.01 66.43 5.34
N GLU A 109 24.71 66.73 5.25
CA GLU A 109 24.19 67.87 4.47
C GLU A 109 24.67 69.20 5.04
N GLN A 110 24.66 69.36 6.37
CA GLN A 110 25.19 70.55 7.04
C GLN A 110 26.71 70.71 6.82
N ASP A 111 27.48 69.64 6.92
CA ASP A 111 28.94 69.65 6.64
C ASP A 111 29.24 69.98 5.18
N HIS A 112 28.47 69.42 4.23
CA HIS A 112 28.58 69.78 2.81
C HIS A 112 28.26 71.26 2.56
N ASN A 113 27.18 71.77 3.16
CA ASN A 113 26.79 73.17 3.02
C ASN A 113 27.86 74.10 3.60
N SER A 114 28.42 73.78 4.78
CA SER A 114 29.52 74.54 5.37
C SER A 114 30.77 74.55 4.49
N LYS A 115 31.16 73.39 3.93
CA LYS A 115 32.31 73.29 3.01
C LYS A 115 32.07 74.07 1.71
N MET A 116 30.83 74.11 1.23
CA MET A 116 30.43 74.90 0.06
C MET A 116 30.43 76.40 0.36
N GLU A 117 29.96 76.82 1.55
CA GLU A 117 30.05 78.20 2.03
C GLU A 117 31.51 78.65 2.15
N ASP A 118 32.39 77.84 2.74
CA ASP A 118 33.83 78.11 2.81
C ASP A 118 34.46 78.25 1.42
N PHE A 119 34.05 77.40 0.46
CA PHE A 119 34.46 77.52 -0.94
C PHE A 119 33.96 78.83 -1.57
N LEU A 120 32.69 79.20 -1.35
CA LEU A 120 32.12 80.44 -1.86
C LEU A 120 32.85 81.66 -1.30
N HIS A 121 33.17 81.66 0.00
CA HIS A 121 33.99 82.70 0.63
C HIS A 121 35.39 82.78 0.02
N GLN A 122 36.09 81.65 -0.15
CA GLN A 122 37.42 81.61 -0.80
C GLN A 122 37.37 82.11 -2.25
N SER A 123 36.31 81.78 -2.99
CA SER A 123 36.12 82.24 -4.37
C SER A 123 35.81 83.74 -4.44
N ALA A 124 35.02 84.26 -3.50
CA ALA A 124 34.69 85.69 -3.39
C ALA A 124 35.93 86.51 -3.00
N ASP A 125 36.74 86.04 -2.05
CA ASP A 125 38.01 86.67 -1.66
C ASP A 125 39.01 86.72 -2.84
N LEU A 126 39.08 85.64 -3.63
CA LEU A 126 39.90 85.59 -4.83
C LEU A 126 39.39 86.57 -5.90
N ALA A 127 38.07 86.69 -6.07
CA ALA A 127 37.42 87.63 -6.98
C ALA A 127 37.60 89.10 -6.54
N ALA A 128 37.55 89.38 -5.24
CA ALA A 128 37.78 90.72 -4.70
C ALA A 128 39.25 91.15 -4.91
N LYS A 129 40.21 90.24 -4.65
CA LYS A 129 41.64 90.47 -4.98
C LYS A 129 41.86 90.72 -6.47
N LEU A 130 41.10 90.04 -7.34
CA LEU A 130 41.12 90.23 -8.79
C LEU A 130 40.63 91.64 -9.19
N GLU A 131 39.57 92.14 -8.57
CA GLU A 131 39.05 93.50 -8.81
C GLU A 131 40.01 94.57 -8.28
N GLU A 132 40.57 94.38 -7.09
CA GLU A 132 41.54 95.29 -6.48
C GLU A 132 42.78 95.46 -7.37
N MET A 133 43.30 94.34 -7.92
CA MET A 133 44.41 94.35 -8.87
C MET A 133 44.07 94.93 -10.25
N ARG A 134 42.80 94.87 -10.69
CA ARG A 134 42.34 95.53 -11.93
C ARG A 134 42.22 97.05 -11.79
N SER A 135 41.98 97.54 -10.57
CA SER A 135 41.79 98.97 -10.28
C SER A 135 43.09 99.74 -10.01
N GLY A 136 44.21 99.06 -9.75
CA GLY A 136 45.53 99.65 -9.51
C GLY A 136 46.30 100.01 -10.79
N GLU A 137 47.01 101.15 -10.80
CA GLU A 137 47.74 101.69 -11.95
C GLU A 137 49.00 100.89 -12.43
N ARG A 138 49.23 99.67 -11.95
CA ARG A 138 50.35 98.81 -12.40
C ARG A 138 49.86 97.59 -13.15
N ARG A 139 50.36 97.38 -14.38
CA ARG A 139 50.17 96.12 -15.12
C ARG A 139 50.70 94.95 -14.28
N PRO A 140 49.90 93.91 -13.99
CA PRO A 140 50.36 92.75 -13.23
C PRO A 140 51.48 92.01 -13.98
N SER A 141 52.41 91.42 -13.24
CA SER A 141 53.48 90.57 -13.78
C SER A 141 52.90 89.25 -14.30
N ASP A 142 53.41 88.71 -15.40
CA ASP A 142 53.01 87.39 -15.95
C ASP A 142 53.07 86.25 -14.91
N GLN A 143 53.99 86.34 -13.93
CA GLN A 143 54.09 85.39 -12.83
C GLN A 143 52.92 85.47 -11.83
N ALA A 144 52.31 86.65 -11.67
CA ALA A 144 51.15 86.83 -10.80
C ALA A 144 49.88 86.24 -11.45
N ILE A 145 49.72 86.43 -12.76
CA ILE A 145 48.60 85.86 -13.54
C ILE A 145 48.66 84.32 -13.51
N ALA A 146 49.83 83.73 -13.77
CA ALA A 146 50.00 82.27 -13.75
C ALA A 146 49.73 81.64 -12.35
N ARG A 147 50.13 82.32 -11.26
CA ARG A 147 49.82 81.86 -9.89
C ARG A 147 48.32 81.88 -9.59
N MET A 148 47.60 82.81 -10.19
CA MET A 148 46.16 82.95 -10.00
C MET A 148 45.35 81.98 -10.85
N GLU A 149 45.77 81.73 -12.08
CA GLU A 149 45.21 80.67 -12.93
C GLU A 149 45.32 79.32 -12.22
N ASN A 150 46.50 78.99 -11.67
CA ASN A 150 46.69 77.79 -10.86
C ASN A 150 45.80 77.78 -9.60
N SER A 151 45.68 78.90 -8.89
CA SER A 151 44.84 78.98 -7.68
C SER A 151 43.34 78.86 -7.98
N TYR A 152 42.89 79.30 -9.16
CA TYR A 152 41.51 79.16 -9.62
C TYR A 152 41.23 77.73 -10.09
N GLU A 153 42.19 77.11 -10.79
CA GLU A 153 42.15 75.71 -11.20
C GLU A 153 42.09 74.77 -9.98
N ASP A 154 42.92 75.00 -8.95
CA ASP A 154 42.90 74.26 -7.69
C ASP A 154 41.56 74.38 -6.96
N LEU A 155 40.97 75.58 -6.91
CA LEU A 155 39.64 75.80 -6.32
C LEU A 155 38.54 75.09 -7.11
N TYR A 156 38.60 75.12 -8.44
CA TYR A 156 37.63 74.45 -9.31
C TYR A 156 37.71 72.92 -9.16
N LEU A 157 38.91 72.35 -9.09
CA LEU A 157 39.13 70.93 -8.80
C LEU A 157 38.60 70.55 -7.42
N LYS A 158 38.83 71.38 -6.39
CA LYS A 158 38.33 71.17 -5.04
C LYS A 158 36.80 71.19 -4.96
N LYS A 159 36.14 72.09 -5.70
CA LYS A 159 34.68 72.12 -5.83
C LYS A 159 34.13 70.82 -6.43
N HIS A 160 34.69 70.39 -7.57
CA HIS A 160 34.29 69.13 -8.23
C HIS A 160 34.51 67.93 -7.31
N GLN A 161 35.59 67.92 -6.54
CA GLN A 161 35.83 66.86 -5.54
C GLN A 161 34.74 66.83 -4.47
N ILE A 162 34.41 67.97 -3.85
CA ILE A 162 33.36 68.06 -2.81
C ILE A 162 31.99 67.67 -3.36
N GLU A 163 31.65 68.08 -4.59
CA GLU A 163 30.39 67.73 -5.24
C GLU A 163 30.30 66.24 -5.59
N ASN A 164 31.40 65.64 -6.09
CA ASN A 164 31.45 64.21 -6.40
C ASN A 164 31.34 63.35 -5.15
N GLU A 165 32.08 63.69 -4.09
CA GLU A 165 32.01 63.01 -2.78
C GLU A 165 30.58 63.07 -2.20
N TRP A 166 29.92 64.23 -2.30
CA TRP A 166 28.53 64.39 -1.87
C TRP A 166 27.54 63.56 -2.69
N GLN A 167 27.69 63.54 -4.02
CA GLN A 167 26.84 62.73 -4.89
C GLN A 167 27.01 61.23 -4.64
N GLU A 168 28.24 60.77 -4.45
CA GLU A 168 28.52 59.37 -4.13
C GLU A 168 27.93 58.97 -2.78
N MET A 169 28.11 59.78 -1.75
CA MET A 169 27.51 59.58 -0.43
C MET A 169 25.98 59.52 -0.51
N ARG A 170 25.33 60.50 -1.18
CA ARG A 170 23.87 60.51 -1.38
C ARG A 170 23.38 59.28 -2.14
N ARG A 171 24.12 58.81 -3.15
CA ARG A 171 23.79 57.57 -3.87
C ARG A 171 23.86 56.35 -2.94
N GLN A 172 24.90 56.25 -2.12
CA GLN A 172 25.04 55.14 -1.15
C GLN A 172 23.93 55.16 -0.09
N GLU A 173 23.61 56.33 0.46
CA GLU A 173 22.52 56.49 1.44
C GLU A 173 21.15 56.18 0.84
N ALA A 174 20.87 56.66 -0.37
CA ALA A 174 19.63 56.35 -1.09
C ALA A 174 19.48 54.84 -1.35
N GLN A 175 20.57 54.15 -1.69
CA GLN A 175 20.57 52.69 -1.85
C GLN A 175 20.26 51.97 -0.53
N ARG A 176 20.87 52.41 0.59
CA ARG A 176 20.60 51.87 1.93
C ARG A 176 19.13 52.08 2.34
N LEU A 177 18.61 53.29 2.19
CA LEU A 177 17.20 53.60 2.47
C LEU A 177 16.23 52.74 1.63
N ALA A 178 16.49 52.61 0.34
CA ALA A 178 15.66 51.79 -0.55
C ALA A 178 15.67 50.30 -0.16
N SER A 179 16.79 49.79 0.36
CA SER A 179 16.90 48.42 0.86
C SER A 179 16.04 48.16 2.11
N LEU A 180 16.03 49.12 3.06
CA LEU A 180 15.28 49.06 4.32
C LEU A 180 13.78 49.23 4.10
N GLN A 181 13.36 50.10 3.18
CA GLN A 181 11.94 50.28 2.84
C GLN A 181 11.31 49.06 2.17
N ARG A 182 12.12 48.21 1.53
CA ARG A 182 11.65 47.01 0.81
C ARG A 182 11.76 45.72 1.64
N VAL A 183 11.87 45.80 2.97
CA VAL A 183 11.99 44.61 3.83
C VAL A 183 10.65 43.85 3.89
N PRO A 184 10.63 42.54 3.58
CA PRO A 184 9.41 41.72 3.69
C PRO A 184 8.79 41.71 5.09
N HIS A 185 7.50 41.39 5.17
CA HIS A 185 6.78 41.27 6.45
C HIS A 185 7.07 39.96 7.22
N SER A 186 7.62 38.95 6.54
CA SER A 186 8.08 37.69 7.15
C SER A 186 9.45 37.92 7.81
N PRO A 187 9.58 37.72 9.13
CA PRO A 187 10.86 37.76 9.84
C PRO A 187 12.00 36.98 9.14
N GLY A 188 11.74 35.75 8.68
CA GLY A 188 12.74 34.91 8.02
C GLY A 188 13.27 35.54 6.72
N GLN A 189 12.37 35.98 5.83
CA GLN A 189 12.75 36.63 4.57
C GLN A 189 13.39 38.01 4.81
N ALA A 190 12.90 38.76 5.81
CA ALA A 190 13.48 40.02 6.22
C ALA A 190 14.94 39.87 6.62
N LEU A 191 15.25 38.91 7.49
CA LEU A 191 16.62 38.65 7.95
C LEU A 191 17.51 38.13 6.82
N GLN A 192 17.01 37.27 5.92
CA GLN A 192 17.80 36.84 4.75
C GLN A 192 18.20 38.01 3.84
N LYS A 193 17.28 38.97 3.64
CA LYS A 193 17.57 40.18 2.85
C LYS A 193 18.56 41.11 3.57
N LEU A 194 18.48 41.20 4.89
CA LEU A 194 19.35 42.02 5.73
C LEU A 194 20.71 41.37 6.03
N LYS A 195 20.94 40.12 5.62
CA LYS A 195 22.20 39.38 5.87
C LYS A 195 23.45 40.08 5.32
N LYS A 196 23.31 40.87 4.25
CA LYS A 196 24.41 41.63 3.62
C LYS A 196 24.32 43.13 3.90
N TYR A 197 23.45 43.54 4.81
CA TYR A 197 23.27 44.95 5.15
C TYR A 197 24.28 45.37 6.22
N GLU A 198 25.02 46.44 5.95
CA GLU A 198 25.91 47.06 6.92
C GLU A 198 25.18 48.19 7.63
N ALA A 199 25.01 48.08 8.94
CA ALA A 199 24.31 49.07 9.75
C ALA A 199 25.19 50.32 9.99
N ALA A 200 24.55 51.48 10.02
CA ALA A 200 25.17 52.74 10.38
C ALA A 200 25.44 52.82 11.89
N ASP A 201 24.55 52.26 12.71
CA ASP A 201 24.73 52.14 14.15
C ASP A 201 25.35 50.78 14.52
N ALA A 202 26.43 50.81 15.30
CA ALA A 202 27.12 49.61 15.75
C ALA A 202 26.26 48.71 16.65
N ALA A 203 25.38 49.28 17.48
CA ALA A 203 24.48 48.53 18.35
C ALA A 203 23.39 47.81 17.54
N VAL A 204 22.80 48.51 16.56
CA VAL A 204 21.82 47.91 15.63
C VAL A 204 22.47 46.83 14.77
N GLY A 205 23.70 47.07 14.30
CA GLY A 205 24.50 46.10 13.55
C GLY A 205 24.74 44.80 14.33
N GLN A 206 25.11 44.88 15.61
CA GLN A 206 25.28 43.70 16.45
C GLN A 206 23.98 42.91 16.66
N ALA A 207 22.86 43.61 16.92
CA ALA A 207 21.55 42.97 17.08
C ALA A 207 21.07 42.29 15.79
N LEU A 208 21.26 42.93 14.63
CA LEU A 208 20.94 42.34 13.32
C LEU A 208 21.85 41.15 13.00
N ALA A 209 23.14 41.21 13.33
CA ALA A 209 24.05 40.08 13.12
C ALA A 209 23.61 38.83 13.91
N GLN A 210 23.17 39.00 15.17
CA GLN A 210 22.67 37.90 15.99
C GLN A 210 21.38 37.28 15.42
N LEU A 211 20.44 38.10 14.94
CA LEU A 211 19.19 37.61 14.36
C LEU A 211 19.39 36.98 12.98
N THR A 212 20.25 37.55 12.14
CA THR A 212 20.54 37.02 10.79
C THR A 212 21.29 35.69 10.83
N ALA A 213 22.06 35.42 11.89
CA ALA A 213 22.64 34.10 12.14
C ALA A 213 21.58 32.99 12.32
N LEU A 214 20.39 33.34 12.83
CA LEU A 214 19.26 32.44 13.05
C LEU A 214 18.18 32.52 11.94
N ALA A 215 18.47 33.22 10.83
CA ALA A 215 17.49 33.48 9.78
C ALA A 215 16.89 32.19 9.18
N ASP A 216 17.71 31.17 8.96
CA ASP A 216 17.29 29.90 8.35
C ASP A 216 16.38 29.07 9.30
N GLU A 217 16.65 29.11 10.60
CA GLU A 217 15.81 28.48 11.63
C GLU A 217 14.45 29.17 11.73
N ILE A 218 14.44 30.52 11.74
CA ILE A 218 13.20 31.32 11.77
C ILE A 218 12.37 31.05 10.51
N ALA A 219 12.99 30.99 9.34
CA ALA A 219 12.31 30.65 8.09
C ALA A 219 11.76 29.21 8.09
N ALA A 220 12.39 28.26 8.78
CA ALA A 220 11.86 26.91 8.95
C ALA A 220 10.61 26.90 9.85
N ILE A 221 10.61 27.66 10.94
CA ILE A 221 9.47 27.82 11.85
C ILE A 221 8.27 28.46 11.11
N GLU A 222 8.51 29.52 10.34
CA GLU A 222 7.46 30.17 9.53
C GLU A 222 6.83 29.21 8.52
N ARG A 223 7.64 28.43 7.79
CA ARG A 223 7.13 27.43 6.84
C ARG A 223 6.29 26.36 7.54
N ALA A 224 6.75 25.91 8.71
CA ALA A 224 6.04 24.93 9.52
C ALA A 224 4.69 25.45 10.01
N GLN A 225 4.57 26.75 10.30
CA GLN A 225 3.33 27.39 10.70
C GLN A 225 2.40 27.72 9.52
N ALA A 226 2.93 28.04 8.33
CA ALA A 226 2.15 28.42 7.16
C ALA A 226 1.44 27.23 6.48
N GLN A 227 1.99 26.02 6.60
CA GLN A 227 1.23 24.79 6.34
C GLN A 227 0.21 24.59 7.48
N PRO A 228 -0.92 23.86 7.31
CA PRO A 228 -1.97 23.69 8.33
C PRO A 228 -1.51 22.85 9.55
N GLY A 229 -0.42 23.28 10.19
CA GLY A 229 0.48 22.45 10.97
C GLY A 229 0.68 22.89 12.40
N PHE A 230 0.47 24.14 12.81
CA PHE A 230 0.55 24.51 14.23
C PHE A 230 -0.59 25.44 14.61
N SER A 231 -1.57 24.91 15.33
CA SER A 231 -2.81 25.63 15.69
C SER A 231 -3.14 25.54 17.18
N GLY A 232 -2.16 25.19 18.01
CA GLY A 232 -2.36 25.04 19.44
C GLY A 232 -2.47 26.36 20.20
N HIS A 233 -2.42 26.25 21.52
CA HIS A 233 -2.54 27.39 22.43
C HIS A 233 -1.25 27.68 23.21
N LYS A 234 -0.32 26.72 23.28
CA LYS A 234 0.93 26.86 24.03
C LYS A 234 1.98 27.57 23.18
N GLY A 235 2.22 28.84 23.49
CA GLY A 235 3.34 29.60 22.93
C GLY A 235 4.68 29.08 23.46
N VAL A 236 5.72 29.15 22.63
CA VAL A 236 7.07 28.68 22.96
C VAL A 236 8.14 29.69 22.55
N GLY A 237 9.29 29.63 23.22
CA GLY A 237 10.47 30.43 22.85
C GLY A 237 11.19 29.87 21.61
N LEU A 238 12.09 30.66 21.02
CA LEU A 238 12.79 30.30 19.78
C LEU A 238 13.52 28.94 19.85
N LYS A 239 14.31 28.71 20.90
CA LYS A 239 15.07 27.45 21.08
C LYS A 239 14.16 26.22 21.20
N GLU A 240 13.00 26.39 21.83
CA GLU A 240 12.01 25.31 21.96
C GLU A 240 11.28 25.08 20.65
N ALA A 241 10.92 26.15 19.92
CA ALA A 241 10.30 26.08 18.60
C ALA A 241 11.16 25.30 17.60
N VAL A 242 12.48 25.57 17.56
CA VAL A 242 13.42 24.82 16.71
C VAL A 242 13.40 23.32 17.03
N LYS A 243 13.47 22.95 18.32
CA LYS A 243 13.42 21.54 18.75
C LYS A 243 12.09 20.88 18.36
N ILE A 244 10.96 21.58 18.50
CA ILE A 244 9.64 21.05 18.15
C ILE A 244 9.54 20.84 16.63
N VAL A 245 9.97 21.82 15.83
CA VAL A 245 9.98 21.72 14.36
C VAL A 245 10.87 20.58 13.90
N GLU A 246 12.09 20.48 14.44
CA GLU A 246 13.00 19.37 14.13
C GLU A 246 12.37 18.02 14.45
N ARG A 247 11.74 17.89 15.63
CA ARG A 247 11.04 16.66 16.03
C ARG A 247 9.89 16.32 15.08
N VAL A 248 9.08 17.29 14.68
CA VAL A 248 7.98 17.07 13.72
C VAL A 248 8.50 16.61 12.36
N LEU A 249 9.57 17.22 11.84
CA LEU A 249 10.19 16.81 10.59
C LEU A 249 10.78 15.39 10.66
N ARG A 250 11.37 15.01 11.79
CA ARG A 250 11.85 13.63 12.03
C ARG A 250 10.68 12.63 11.99
N ILE A 251 9.57 12.94 12.66
CA ILE A 251 8.37 12.09 12.65
C ILE A 251 7.77 11.98 11.25
N GLU A 252 7.73 13.07 10.48
CA GLU A 252 7.21 13.05 9.10
C GLU A 252 8.07 12.19 8.17
N ARG A 253 9.41 12.25 8.31
CA ARG A 253 10.32 11.37 7.57
C ARG A 253 10.10 9.90 7.92
N LEU A 254 9.94 9.60 9.22
CA LEU A 254 9.65 8.26 9.71
C LEU A 254 8.31 7.74 9.16
N GLU A 255 7.25 8.56 9.23
CA GLU A 255 5.92 8.24 8.69
C GLU A 255 6.01 7.84 7.21
N ASN A 256 6.72 8.64 6.41
CA ASN A 256 6.88 8.39 4.97
C ASN A 256 7.69 7.11 4.68
N ARG A 257 8.70 6.80 5.51
CA ARG A 257 9.51 5.57 5.39
C ARG A 257 8.72 4.32 5.78
N LEU A 258 7.97 4.38 6.87
CA LEU A 258 7.07 3.31 7.32
C LEU A 258 6.03 2.96 6.26
N ARG A 259 5.35 3.96 5.67
CA ARG A 259 4.38 3.74 4.57
C ARG A 259 4.99 3.08 3.33
N LYS A 260 6.27 3.37 3.06
CA LYS A 260 7.02 2.77 1.94
C LYS A 260 7.56 1.38 2.25
N GLY A 261 7.58 0.95 3.51
CA GLY A 261 8.20 -0.31 3.92
C GLY A 261 9.73 -0.31 3.89
N LEU A 262 10.35 0.88 3.90
CA LEU A 262 11.81 1.05 3.82
C LEU A 262 12.32 1.55 5.16
N LEU A 263 12.78 0.63 6.02
CA LEU A 263 13.37 0.97 7.31
C LEU A 263 14.89 0.81 7.26
N SER A 264 15.60 1.88 7.63
CA SER A 264 17.04 1.84 7.89
C SER A 264 17.32 1.65 9.39
N PRO A 265 18.51 1.18 9.80
CA PRO A 265 18.85 1.05 11.21
C PRO A 265 18.67 2.34 12.02
N ALA A 266 18.90 3.51 11.39
CA ALA A 266 18.68 4.81 12.01
C ALA A 266 17.18 5.13 12.24
N ASP A 267 16.27 4.58 11.43
CA ASP A 267 14.82 4.76 11.62
C ASP A 267 14.30 3.95 12.80
N GLU A 268 14.93 2.80 13.08
CA GLU A 268 14.59 1.95 14.21
C GLU A 268 14.89 2.64 15.54
N GLU A 269 16.06 3.27 15.65
CA GLU A 269 16.39 4.09 16.83
C GLU A 269 15.39 5.21 17.06
N LEU A 270 15.02 5.93 16.00
CA LEU A 270 14.01 7.00 16.06
C LEU A 270 12.63 6.47 16.44
N LEU A 271 12.25 5.30 15.92
CA LEU A 271 10.98 4.66 16.23
C LEU A 271 10.91 4.21 17.69
N ALA A 272 12.01 3.69 18.23
CA ALA A 272 12.16 3.39 19.66
C ALA A 272 12.01 4.65 20.53
N GLU A 273 12.64 5.76 20.13
CA GLU A 273 12.56 7.04 20.83
C GLU A 273 11.13 7.62 20.84
N MET A 274 10.42 7.53 19.72
CA MET A 274 9.13 8.21 19.53
C MET A 274 7.92 7.38 19.96
N LEU A 275 7.91 6.07 19.70
CA LEU A 275 6.79 5.16 19.96
C LEU A 275 7.08 4.14 21.08
N GLY A 276 8.33 4.02 21.53
CA GLY A 276 8.73 3.15 22.63
C GLY A 276 9.09 1.71 22.21
N GLY A 277 9.38 0.87 23.21
CA GLY A 277 9.90 -0.48 23.01
C GLY A 277 8.94 -1.47 22.33
N GLY A 278 7.62 -1.28 22.47
CA GLY A 278 6.63 -2.14 21.81
C GLY A 278 6.70 -2.04 20.29
N ALA A 279 6.86 -0.82 19.75
CA ALA A 279 6.98 -0.60 18.31
C ALA A 279 8.26 -1.26 17.73
N MET A 280 9.36 -1.25 18.49
CA MET A 280 10.59 -1.98 18.13
C MET A 280 10.40 -3.48 18.12
N SER A 281 9.69 -4.04 19.11
CA SER A 281 9.35 -5.45 19.14
C SER A 281 8.56 -5.87 17.89
N ASN A 282 7.60 -5.05 17.46
CA ASN A 282 6.80 -5.31 16.26
C ASN A 282 7.66 -5.30 14.99
N VAL A 283 8.52 -4.30 14.80
CA VAL A 283 9.42 -4.23 13.63
C VAL A 283 10.38 -5.42 13.60
N ASN A 284 10.96 -5.78 14.74
CA ASN A 284 11.86 -6.93 14.85
C ASN A 284 11.14 -8.24 14.53
N PHE A 285 9.91 -8.41 15.01
CA PHE A 285 9.08 -9.56 14.66
C PHE A 285 8.83 -9.62 13.15
N LEU A 286 8.42 -8.51 12.52
CA LEU A 286 8.13 -8.46 11.09
C LEU A 286 9.35 -8.82 10.24
N LYS A 287 10.56 -8.41 10.66
CA LYS A 287 11.82 -8.83 9.99
C LYS A 287 12.07 -10.33 10.08
N GLN A 288 11.71 -10.94 11.21
CA GLN A 288 11.90 -12.37 11.46
C GLN A 288 10.79 -13.25 10.86
N VAL A 289 9.71 -12.67 10.33
CA VAL A 289 8.58 -13.43 9.76
C VAL A 289 9.05 -14.39 8.67
N GLN A 290 9.88 -13.93 7.73
CA GLN A 290 10.39 -14.78 6.64
C GLN A 290 11.17 -15.98 7.19
N ASP A 291 12.10 -15.74 8.12
CA ASP A 291 12.93 -16.79 8.73
C ASP A 291 12.09 -17.78 9.52
N LYS A 292 11.08 -17.31 10.28
CA LYS A 292 10.14 -18.16 11.00
C LYS A 292 9.36 -19.07 10.05
N LEU A 293 8.93 -18.56 8.90
CA LEU A 293 8.19 -19.32 7.91
C LEU A 293 9.08 -20.35 7.18
N LEU A 294 10.35 -20.01 6.93
CA LEU A 294 11.36 -20.95 6.42
C LEU A 294 11.63 -22.08 7.43
N GLN A 295 11.87 -21.74 8.70
CA GLN A 295 12.11 -22.72 9.78
C GLN A 295 10.92 -23.65 10.01
N ALA A 296 9.69 -23.14 9.90
CA ALA A 296 8.48 -23.95 10.01
C ALA A 296 8.21 -24.84 8.78
N GLY A 297 9.01 -24.70 7.71
CA GLY A 297 8.87 -25.47 6.46
C GLY A 297 7.64 -25.06 5.65
N TYR A 298 7.23 -23.79 5.76
CA TYR A 298 6.16 -23.23 4.95
C TYR A 298 6.69 -22.57 3.68
N LEU A 299 7.88 -21.98 3.74
CA LEU A 299 8.61 -21.44 2.61
C LEU A 299 9.78 -22.37 2.24
N GLU A 300 10.13 -22.41 0.96
CA GLU A 300 11.27 -23.16 0.44
C GLU A 300 12.03 -22.34 -0.63
N PHE A 301 13.34 -22.57 -0.73
CA PHE A 301 14.17 -21.95 -1.78
C PHE A 301 14.12 -22.82 -3.04
N SER A 302 13.76 -22.22 -4.17
CA SER A 302 13.73 -22.84 -5.49
C SER A 302 14.44 -21.93 -6.48
N SER A 303 15.61 -22.33 -6.98
CA SER A 303 16.32 -21.64 -8.07
C SER A 303 16.50 -20.12 -7.80
N ASP A 304 17.03 -19.79 -6.62
CA ASP A 304 17.21 -18.43 -6.07
C ASP A 304 15.94 -17.63 -5.72
N GLU A 305 14.75 -18.20 -5.89
CA GLU A 305 13.48 -17.57 -5.46
C GLU A 305 12.86 -18.30 -4.27
N ILE A 306 12.20 -17.55 -3.39
CA ILE A 306 11.42 -18.12 -2.28
C ILE A 306 10.03 -18.48 -2.81
N LYS A 307 9.61 -19.73 -2.59
CA LYS A 307 8.29 -20.24 -3.00
C LYS A 307 7.52 -20.84 -1.83
N LEU A 308 6.22 -20.98 -2.01
CA LEU A 308 5.34 -21.66 -1.05
C LEU A 308 5.55 -23.17 -1.15
N SER A 309 5.89 -23.80 -0.03
CA SER A 309 6.00 -25.26 0.05
C SER A 309 4.64 -25.96 -0.15
N PRO A 310 4.62 -27.26 -0.46
CA PRO A 310 3.39 -28.06 -0.47
C PRO A 310 2.63 -28.03 0.87
N ARG A 311 3.33 -27.85 1.99
CA ARG A 311 2.71 -27.72 3.32
C ARG A 311 1.94 -26.41 3.44
N ALA A 312 2.49 -25.30 2.93
CA ALA A 312 1.82 -24.01 2.88
C ALA A 312 0.56 -24.06 2.02
N VAL A 313 0.67 -24.60 0.80
CA VAL A 313 -0.47 -24.77 -0.12
C VAL A 313 -1.62 -25.55 0.53
N ARG A 314 -1.32 -26.66 1.23
CA ARG A 314 -2.33 -27.43 1.98
C ARG A 314 -2.96 -26.65 3.13
N ARG A 315 -2.22 -25.72 3.76
CA ARG A 315 -2.76 -24.87 4.82
C ARG A 315 -3.70 -23.80 4.24
N ILE A 316 -3.28 -23.12 3.17
CA ILE A 316 -4.11 -22.17 2.41
C ILE A 316 -5.42 -22.83 1.99
N GLY A 317 -5.35 -24.04 1.42
CA GLY A 317 -6.53 -24.83 1.02
C GLY A 317 -7.50 -25.12 2.16
N ARG A 318 -7.00 -25.58 3.31
CA ARG A 318 -7.82 -25.86 4.50
C ARG A 318 -8.47 -24.60 5.07
N LYS A 319 -7.73 -23.49 5.14
CA LYS A 319 -8.26 -22.19 5.58
C LYS A 319 -9.35 -21.71 4.61
N ALA A 320 -9.08 -21.73 3.30
CA ALA A 320 -10.05 -21.37 2.28
C ALA A 320 -11.33 -22.21 2.35
N LEU A 321 -11.20 -23.52 2.55
CA LEU A 321 -12.32 -24.44 2.74
C LEU A 321 -13.14 -24.08 4.00
N SER A 322 -12.45 -23.86 5.13
CA SER A 322 -13.10 -23.47 6.39
C SER A 322 -13.87 -22.16 6.25
N ASP A 323 -13.27 -21.15 5.61
CA ASP A 323 -13.88 -19.84 5.42
C ASP A 323 -15.15 -19.91 4.56
N VAL A 324 -15.12 -20.69 3.47
CA VAL A 324 -16.29 -20.88 2.60
C VAL A 324 -17.41 -21.61 3.36
N PHE A 325 -17.08 -22.63 4.15
CA PHE A 325 -18.07 -23.35 4.97
C PHE A 325 -18.59 -22.58 6.18
N SER A 326 -17.81 -21.66 6.77
CA SER A 326 -18.30 -20.82 7.86
C SER A 326 -19.38 -19.85 7.37
N ASN A 327 -19.22 -19.31 6.16
CA ASN A 327 -20.22 -18.42 5.56
C ASN A 327 -21.54 -19.16 5.24
N LEU A 328 -21.44 -20.45 4.85
CA LEU A 328 -22.58 -21.35 4.68
C LEU A 328 -23.41 -21.55 5.95
N ARG A 329 -22.79 -21.59 7.14
CA ARG A 329 -23.53 -21.77 8.40
C ARG A 329 -24.34 -20.54 8.81
N THR A 330 -23.96 -19.36 8.35
CA THR A 330 -24.69 -18.11 8.59
C THR A 330 -25.87 -17.89 7.63
N GLY A 331 -25.95 -18.64 6.53
CA GLY A 331 -27.11 -18.67 5.64
C GLY A 331 -28.01 -19.87 5.94
N THR A 332 -29.23 -19.63 6.41
CA THR A 332 -30.27 -20.64 6.65
C THR A 332 -30.36 -21.68 5.52
N LEU A 333 -30.21 -22.97 5.85
CA LEU A 333 -30.96 -24.09 5.25
C LEU A 333 -30.71 -25.40 6.03
N GLY A 334 -31.82 -26.04 6.38
CA GLY A 334 -31.93 -27.16 7.31
C GLY A 334 -31.25 -28.45 6.85
N ALA A 335 -30.93 -29.24 7.87
CA ALA A 335 -30.41 -30.59 7.79
C ALA A 335 -31.36 -31.52 7.04
N HIS A 336 -30.84 -32.30 6.08
CA HIS A 336 -31.40 -33.62 5.74
C HIS A 336 -30.27 -34.55 5.25
N GLU A 337 -29.82 -35.43 6.14
CA GLU A 337 -29.28 -36.73 5.75
C GLU A 337 -30.45 -37.64 5.42
N VAL A 338 -30.52 -38.13 4.19
CA VAL A 338 -31.29 -39.34 3.87
C VAL A 338 -30.35 -40.27 3.10
N ALA A 339 -29.83 -41.27 3.80
CA ALA A 339 -29.11 -42.37 3.22
C ALA A 339 -30.10 -43.34 2.58
N ARG A 340 -30.07 -43.46 1.26
CA ARG A 340 -30.56 -44.66 0.56
C ARG A 340 -29.37 -45.26 -0.18
N LYS A 341 -28.95 -46.45 0.26
CA LYS A 341 -27.87 -47.25 -0.33
C LYS A 341 -28.51 -48.27 -1.29
N GLY A 342 -27.96 -48.37 -2.50
CA GLY A 342 -28.27 -49.42 -3.48
C GLY A 342 -27.02 -50.25 -3.77
N ALA A 343 -27.22 -51.49 -4.21
CA ALA A 343 -26.18 -52.51 -4.39
C ALA A 343 -24.97 -52.05 -5.24
N GLY A 344 -23.77 -52.35 -4.77
CA GLY A 344 -22.48 -51.90 -5.31
C GLY A 344 -21.35 -52.88 -4.97
N GLN A 345 -20.10 -52.54 -5.24
CA GLN A 345 -18.99 -53.45 -4.88
C GLN A 345 -18.70 -53.43 -3.37
N PRO A 346 -18.41 -54.59 -2.77
CA PRO A 346 -18.19 -54.72 -1.33
C PRO A 346 -16.89 -54.06 -0.88
N ASN A 347 -16.99 -53.19 0.12
CA ASN A 347 -15.85 -52.69 0.87
C ASN A 347 -15.45 -53.79 1.88
N THR A 348 -14.27 -54.38 1.73
CA THR A 348 -13.89 -55.60 2.46
C THR A 348 -13.57 -55.39 3.95
N ASN A 349 -13.44 -54.14 4.41
CA ASN A 349 -13.05 -53.82 5.79
C ASN A 349 -14.21 -53.38 6.69
N GLU A 350 -15.33 -52.92 6.11
CA GLU A 350 -16.49 -52.48 6.87
C GLU A 350 -17.66 -53.45 6.66
N THR A 351 -18.37 -53.72 7.75
CA THR A 351 -19.42 -54.74 7.81
C THR A 351 -20.60 -54.17 8.59
N LYS A 352 -21.80 -54.55 8.18
CA LYS A 352 -23.05 -54.13 8.80
C LYS A 352 -23.99 -55.32 8.96
N THR A 353 -24.93 -55.22 9.90
CA THR A 353 -25.99 -56.21 10.05
C THR A 353 -26.84 -56.27 8.78
N TYR A 354 -27.16 -57.49 8.34
CA TYR A 354 -27.96 -57.72 7.15
C TYR A 354 -29.36 -57.10 7.26
N GLY A 355 -29.70 -56.20 6.34
CA GLY A 355 -31.04 -55.67 6.15
C GLY A 355 -31.72 -56.25 4.91
N PHE A 356 -33.05 -56.35 4.93
CA PHE A 356 -33.82 -56.79 3.78
C PHE A 356 -33.59 -55.84 2.59
N GLY A 357 -33.04 -56.38 1.49
CA GLY A 357 -32.64 -55.62 0.29
C GLY A 357 -31.13 -55.44 0.09
N ASP A 358 -30.31 -55.80 1.08
CA ASP A 358 -28.86 -55.83 0.93
C ASP A 358 -28.40 -57.00 0.06
N ALA A 359 -27.33 -56.80 -0.72
CA ALA A 359 -26.68 -57.88 -1.45
C ALA A 359 -26.15 -58.93 -0.44
N PHE A 360 -26.36 -60.21 -0.76
CA PHE A 360 -26.06 -61.32 0.14
C PHE A 360 -24.57 -61.69 0.14
N ASN A 361 -23.71 -60.72 0.40
CA ASN A 361 -22.27 -60.90 0.51
C ASN A 361 -21.85 -60.96 1.98
N ILE A 362 -21.98 -62.14 2.56
CA ILE A 362 -21.83 -62.38 4.01
C ILE A 362 -20.36 -62.40 4.43
N HIS A 363 -20.04 -61.68 5.49
CA HIS A 363 -18.80 -61.88 6.23
C HIS A 363 -18.96 -63.07 7.18
N LEU A 364 -18.56 -64.27 6.75
CA LEU A 364 -18.71 -65.51 7.53
C LEU A 364 -18.11 -65.41 8.94
N GLY A 365 -16.90 -64.86 9.07
CA GLY A 365 -16.20 -64.78 10.35
C GLY A 365 -17.00 -64.02 11.44
N LYS A 366 -17.44 -62.80 11.15
CA LYS A 366 -18.29 -62.05 12.07
C LYS A 366 -19.70 -62.62 12.22
N THR A 367 -20.29 -63.18 11.17
CA THR A 367 -21.60 -63.85 11.26
C THR A 367 -21.56 -65.02 12.25
N LEU A 368 -20.53 -65.86 12.17
CA LEU A 368 -20.29 -66.96 13.11
C LEU A 368 -19.95 -66.43 14.51
N MET A 369 -19.18 -65.34 14.61
CA MET A 369 -18.88 -64.69 15.89
C MET A 369 -20.14 -64.15 16.58
N ASN A 370 -21.07 -63.56 15.83
CA ASN A 370 -22.33 -63.04 16.34
C ASN A 370 -23.23 -64.20 16.80
N ALA A 371 -23.30 -65.28 16.03
CA ALA A 371 -24.01 -66.50 16.40
C ALA A 371 -23.42 -67.14 17.68
N LEU A 372 -22.08 -67.19 17.79
CA LEU A 372 -21.37 -67.73 18.96
C LEU A 372 -21.56 -66.83 20.20
N LYS A 373 -21.51 -65.50 20.06
CA LYS A 373 -21.79 -64.55 21.15
C LYS A 373 -23.23 -64.67 21.65
N ARG A 374 -24.18 -64.94 20.75
CA ARG A 374 -25.60 -65.10 21.10
C ARG A 374 -25.88 -66.41 21.84
N ASP A 375 -25.21 -67.49 21.44
CA ASP A 375 -25.48 -68.82 21.99
C ASP A 375 -24.18 -69.64 22.09
N ALA A 376 -23.34 -69.29 23.07
CA ALA A 376 -22.05 -69.94 23.31
C ALA A 376 -22.18 -71.33 23.96
N SER A 377 -23.38 -71.71 24.40
CA SER A 377 -23.63 -72.83 25.31
C SER A 377 -24.14 -74.10 24.61
N ARG A 378 -24.43 -74.04 23.30
CA ARG A 378 -24.96 -75.17 22.52
C ARG A 378 -24.18 -75.42 21.24
N ILE A 379 -23.69 -76.65 21.10
CA ILE A 379 -23.19 -77.21 19.84
C ILE A 379 -24.24 -78.23 19.37
N PRO A 380 -24.75 -78.16 18.13
CA PRO A 380 -24.31 -77.28 17.03
C PRO A 380 -24.79 -75.82 17.16
N ILE A 381 -23.95 -74.88 16.69
CA ILE A 381 -24.26 -73.44 16.67
C ILE A 381 -25.38 -73.20 15.66
N SER A 382 -26.54 -72.72 16.13
CA SER A 382 -27.65 -72.31 15.26
C SER A 382 -27.42 -70.87 14.78
N ILE A 383 -27.39 -70.63 13.47
CA ILE A 383 -27.30 -69.28 12.87
C ILE A 383 -28.72 -68.75 12.63
N ARG A 384 -29.00 -67.51 13.06
CA ARG A 384 -30.27 -66.81 12.86
C ARG A 384 -30.12 -65.62 11.90
N PRO A 385 -31.21 -65.12 11.30
CA PRO A 385 -31.16 -63.97 10.41
C PRO A 385 -30.47 -62.72 10.99
N GLY A 386 -30.64 -62.49 12.30
CA GLY A 386 -29.99 -61.36 12.99
C GLY A 386 -28.48 -61.53 13.22
N ASP A 387 -27.92 -62.71 12.98
CA ASP A 387 -26.48 -62.96 13.11
C ASP A 387 -25.73 -62.59 11.83
N PHE A 388 -26.43 -62.48 10.68
CA PHE A 388 -25.81 -62.17 9.40
C PHE A 388 -25.21 -60.76 9.39
N GLU A 389 -23.93 -60.69 9.08
CA GLU A 389 -23.22 -59.47 8.78
C GLU A 389 -22.76 -59.51 7.33
N VAL A 390 -23.08 -58.46 6.57
CA VAL A 390 -22.68 -58.31 5.16
C VAL A 390 -21.61 -57.24 5.04
N PHE A 391 -20.75 -57.36 4.02
CA PHE A 391 -19.81 -56.30 3.68
C PHE A 391 -20.58 -55.03 3.27
N ASP A 392 -20.15 -53.85 3.75
CA ASP A 392 -20.78 -52.59 3.35
C ASP A 392 -20.38 -52.28 1.90
N GLU A 393 -21.33 -52.32 0.98
CA GLU A 393 -21.10 -52.01 -0.44
C GLU A 393 -21.12 -50.49 -0.65
N SER A 394 -19.98 -49.82 -0.42
CA SER A 394 -19.85 -48.42 -0.79
C SER A 394 -19.50 -48.31 -2.28
N ARG A 395 -20.41 -47.76 -3.09
CA ARG A 395 -20.08 -47.34 -4.47
C ARG A 395 -19.04 -46.24 -4.42
N THR A 396 -17.78 -46.56 -4.70
CA THR A 396 -16.76 -45.56 -4.99
C THR A 396 -16.94 -45.14 -6.44
N VAL A 397 -17.65 -44.03 -6.64
CA VAL A 397 -17.72 -43.40 -7.96
C VAL A 397 -16.40 -42.66 -8.18
N GLU A 398 -15.75 -42.83 -9.32
CA GLU A 398 -14.60 -41.99 -9.69
C GLU A 398 -15.08 -40.85 -10.58
N CYS A 399 -14.62 -39.63 -10.28
CA CYS A 399 -14.89 -38.43 -11.06
C CYS A 399 -13.59 -37.78 -11.55
N SER A 400 -13.53 -37.48 -12.85
CA SER A 400 -12.49 -36.63 -13.43
C SER A 400 -13.04 -35.21 -13.57
N ASN A 401 -12.35 -34.26 -12.94
CA ASN A 401 -12.78 -32.87 -12.83
C ASN A 401 -11.71 -31.96 -13.47
N VAL A 402 -12.13 -31.07 -14.36
CA VAL A 402 -11.32 -29.92 -14.76
C VAL A 402 -11.99 -28.65 -14.27
N LEU A 403 -11.25 -27.83 -13.55
CA LEU A 403 -11.67 -26.48 -13.17
C LEU A 403 -11.01 -25.47 -14.10
N MET A 404 -11.81 -24.80 -14.91
CA MET A 404 -11.39 -23.73 -15.79
C MET A 404 -11.60 -22.38 -15.11
N LEU A 405 -10.52 -21.63 -14.94
CA LEU A 405 -10.47 -20.31 -14.31
C LEU A 405 -10.17 -19.25 -15.37
N ASP A 406 -11.11 -18.33 -15.54
CA ASP A 406 -10.91 -17.13 -16.36
C ASP A 406 -9.91 -16.17 -15.71
N LEU A 407 -8.85 -15.84 -16.45
CA LEU A 407 -7.76 -14.95 -16.06
C LEU A 407 -7.75 -13.65 -16.89
N SER A 408 -8.84 -13.36 -17.61
CA SER A 408 -9.00 -12.15 -18.41
C SER A 408 -9.00 -10.88 -17.55
N TYR A 409 -8.90 -9.73 -18.23
CA TYR A 409 -8.79 -8.43 -17.55
C TYR A 409 -9.99 -8.12 -16.63
N THR A 410 -11.20 -8.51 -17.04
CA THR A 410 -12.43 -8.23 -16.28
C THR A 410 -12.48 -8.98 -14.95
N MET A 411 -11.90 -10.18 -14.89
CA MET A 411 -11.80 -10.98 -13.67
C MET A 411 -10.93 -10.35 -12.59
N ALA A 412 -9.99 -9.46 -12.93
CA ALA A 412 -9.20 -8.75 -11.92
C ALA A 412 -9.95 -7.59 -11.26
N GLN A 413 -11.08 -7.17 -11.82
CA GLN A 413 -11.92 -6.15 -11.21
C GLN A 413 -12.77 -6.76 -10.08
N ASN A 414 -13.08 -5.93 -9.07
CA ASN A 414 -14.03 -6.27 -7.99
C ASN A 414 -13.72 -7.59 -7.24
N ASN A 415 -12.45 -7.94 -7.08
CA ASN A 415 -11.98 -9.14 -6.36
C ASN A 415 -12.56 -10.47 -6.88
N LYS A 416 -13.03 -10.53 -8.14
CA LYS A 416 -13.61 -11.74 -8.75
C LYS A 416 -12.57 -12.87 -8.83
N LEU A 417 -11.36 -12.57 -9.31
CA LEU A 417 -10.26 -13.53 -9.41
C LEU A 417 -9.84 -14.06 -8.03
N GLN A 418 -9.76 -13.19 -7.02
CA GLN A 418 -9.44 -13.61 -5.64
C GLN A 418 -10.46 -14.62 -5.11
N ALA A 419 -11.75 -14.34 -5.28
CA ALA A 419 -12.81 -15.27 -4.91
C ALA A 419 -12.65 -16.60 -5.63
N ALA A 420 -12.41 -16.58 -6.94
CA ALA A 420 -12.24 -17.79 -7.73
C ALA A 420 -10.99 -18.60 -7.31
N LYS A 421 -9.83 -17.96 -7.06
CA LYS A 421 -8.64 -18.61 -6.49
C LYS A 421 -8.96 -19.32 -5.17
N LYS A 422 -9.69 -18.64 -4.27
CA LYS A 422 -10.11 -19.21 -2.97
C LYS A 422 -10.96 -20.47 -3.16
N VAL A 423 -11.88 -20.45 -4.13
CA VAL A 423 -12.71 -21.62 -4.45
C VAL A 423 -11.89 -22.77 -5.03
N VAL A 424 -10.91 -22.48 -5.90
CA VAL A 424 -10.00 -23.51 -6.43
C VAL A 424 -9.28 -24.22 -5.29
N PHE A 425 -8.71 -23.46 -4.36
CA PHE A 425 -8.02 -24.00 -3.19
C PHE A 425 -8.94 -24.80 -2.27
N ALA A 426 -10.15 -24.30 -2.03
CA ALA A 426 -11.14 -25.01 -1.24
C ALA A 426 -11.54 -26.33 -1.91
N LEU A 427 -11.77 -26.34 -3.23
CA LEU A 427 -12.15 -27.53 -3.98
C LEU A 427 -11.01 -28.57 -4.02
N ASP A 428 -9.78 -28.16 -4.30
CA ASP A 428 -8.60 -29.05 -4.25
C ASP A 428 -8.45 -29.67 -2.85
N SER A 429 -8.56 -28.85 -1.79
CA SER A 429 -8.51 -29.34 -0.42
C SER A 429 -9.66 -30.29 -0.10
N LEU A 430 -10.87 -30.04 -0.60
CA LEU A 430 -12.04 -30.90 -0.40
C LEU A 430 -11.85 -32.25 -1.09
N ILE A 431 -11.43 -32.25 -2.35
CA ILE A 431 -11.20 -33.47 -3.14
C ILE A 431 -10.11 -34.32 -2.49
N ARG A 432 -8.95 -33.73 -2.18
CA ARG A 432 -7.84 -34.46 -1.53
C ARG A 432 -8.20 -35.04 -0.16
N SER A 433 -9.07 -34.37 0.59
CA SER A 433 -9.43 -34.81 1.96
C SER A 433 -10.61 -35.77 2.02
N ARG A 434 -11.60 -35.63 1.13
CA ARG A 434 -12.86 -36.41 1.18
C ARG A 434 -13.03 -37.38 0.01
N TYR A 435 -12.41 -37.12 -1.13
CA TYR A 435 -12.59 -37.88 -2.37
C TYR A 435 -11.24 -38.20 -3.03
N PRO A 436 -10.34 -38.96 -2.38
CA PRO A 436 -8.96 -39.15 -2.83
C PRO A 436 -8.82 -39.86 -4.19
N ASN A 437 -9.85 -40.59 -4.64
CA ASN A 437 -9.87 -41.27 -5.94
C ASN A 437 -10.33 -40.35 -7.09
N ASP A 438 -10.78 -39.12 -6.79
CA ASP A 438 -11.17 -38.16 -7.83
C ASP A 438 -9.97 -37.34 -8.28
N THR A 439 -9.90 -37.02 -9.57
CA THR A 439 -8.85 -36.17 -10.14
C THR A 439 -9.34 -34.75 -10.32
N LEU A 440 -8.47 -33.76 -10.05
CA LEU A 440 -8.73 -32.35 -10.28
C LEU A 440 -7.56 -31.76 -11.08
N HIS A 441 -7.87 -31.29 -12.28
CA HIS A 441 -6.98 -30.52 -13.13
C HIS A 441 -7.42 -29.06 -13.13
N ILE A 442 -6.47 -28.11 -13.10
CA ILE A 442 -6.78 -26.68 -13.08
C ILE A 442 -6.26 -26.07 -14.37
N VAL A 443 -7.13 -25.37 -15.08
CA VAL A 443 -6.81 -24.70 -16.35
C VAL A 443 -7.07 -23.21 -16.18
N GLY A 444 -6.03 -22.40 -16.27
CA GLY A 444 -6.16 -20.96 -16.37
C GLY A 444 -6.22 -20.55 -17.83
N PHE A 445 -7.21 -19.76 -18.22
CA PHE A 445 -7.34 -19.29 -19.61
C PHE A 445 -7.53 -17.77 -19.67
N ALA A 446 -6.86 -17.16 -20.66
CA ALA A 446 -7.09 -15.79 -21.10
C ALA A 446 -7.07 -15.81 -22.63
N THR A 447 -6.12 -15.17 -23.31
CA THR A 447 -5.91 -15.38 -24.76
C THR A 447 -5.52 -16.82 -25.08
N TYR A 448 -4.72 -17.44 -24.21
CA TYR A 448 -4.28 -18.83 -24.30
C TYR A 448 -4.60 -19.56 -23.00
N ALA A 449 -4.86 -20.86 -23.09
CA ALA A 449 -5.07 -21.75 -21.97
C ALA A 449 -3.78 -22.43 -21.54
N ARG A 450 -3.58 -22.52 -20.22
CA ARG A 450 -2.47 -23.25 -19.61
C ARG A 450 -2.95 -24.08 -18.43
N GLU A 451 -2.32 -25.23 -18.24
CA GLU A 451 -2.48 -26.01 -17.02
C GLU A 451 -1.77 -25.26 -15.88
N LEU A 452 -2.44 -25.16 -14.73
CA LEU A 452 -1.92 -24.51 -13.54
C LEU A 452 -1.70 -25.56 -12.46
N SER A 453 -0.53 -25.55 -11.84
CA SER A 453 -0.35 -26.30 -10.60
C SER A 453 -0.98 -25.55 -9.43
N THR A 454 -1.28 -26.28 -8.36
CA THR A 454 -1.76 -25.68 -7.10
C THR A 454 -0.73 -24.75 -6.46
N GLN A 455 0.56 -24.92 -6.77
CA GLN A 455 1.65 -24.06 -6.30
C GLN A 455 1.73 -22.75 -7.09
N ASP A 456 1.33 -22.76 -8.36
CA ASP A 456 1.35 -21.56 -9.20
C ASP A 456 0.19 -20.60 -8.89
N LEU A 457 -0.96 -21.14 -8.45
CA LEU A 457 -2.21 -20.38 -8.21
C LEU A 457 -2.06 -19.06 -7.45
N PRO A 458 -1.29 -18.96 -6.34
CA PRO A 458 -1.12 -17.69 -5.63
C PRO A 458 -0.45 -16.65 -6.52
N CYS A 459 0.58 -17.07 -7.27
CA CYS A 459 1.37 -16.21 -8.16
C CYS A 459 0.72 -15.96 -9.53
N VAL A 460 -0.41 -16.60 -9.83
CA VAL A 460 -1.15 -16.36 -11.08
C VAL A 460 -1.83 -15.00 -11.00
N GLY A 461 -1.23 -13.99 -11.61
CA GLY A 461 -1.82 -12.67 -11.82
C GLY A 461 -2.47 -12.51 -13.20
N LEU A 462 -2.91 -11.28 -13.48
CA LEU A 462 -3.36 -10.86 -14.80
C LEU A 462 -2.28 -11.15 -15.85
N SER A 463 -2.65 -11.82 -16.94
CA SER A 463 -1.85 -11.83 -18.16
C SER A 463 -1.96 -10.47 -18.84
N LEU A 464 -1.24 -9.46 -18.34
CA LEU A 464 -1.31 -8.07 -18.84
C LEU A 464 -1.05 -7.94 -20.36
N GLY A 465 -0.41 -8.93 -20.99
CA GLY A 465 -0.21 -8.99 -22.45
C GLY A 465 -1.33 -9.65 -23.26
N HIS A 466 -2.33 -10.25 -22.62
CA HIS A 466 -3.30 -11.17 -23.23
C HIS A 466 -4.70 -11.01 -22.61
N PRO A 467 -5.42 -9.89 -22.85
CA PRO A 467 -6.62 -9.51 -22.11
C PRO A 467 -7.92 -10.20 -22.56
N PHE A 468 -7.86 -11.10 -23.54
CA PHE A 468 -9.04 -11.70 -24.19
C PHE A 468 -9.52 -12.96 -23.46
N THR A 469 -10.77 -13.36 -23.74
CA THR A 469 -11.42 -14.52 -23.14
C THR A 469 -11.56 -15.64 -24.18
N ASN A 470 -10.57 -16.55 -24.25
CA ASN A 470 -10.56 -17.69 -25.17
C ASN A 470 -11.09 -18.95 -24.48
N ILE A 471 -12.41 -19.06 -24.36
CA ILE A 471 -13.07 -20.23 -23.75
C ILE A 471 -12.80 -21.49 -24.58
N GLN A 472 -12.74 -21.36 -25.91
CA GLN A 472 -12.53 -22.49 -26.83
C GLN A 472 -11.20 -23.20 -26.57
N ASP A 473 -10.09 -22.46 -26.47
CA ASP A 473 -8.77 -23.03 -26.19
C ASP A 473 -8.71 -23.70 -24.81
N GLY A 474 -9.36 -23.08 -23.81
CA GLY A 474 -9.52 -23.66 -22.49
C GLY A 474 -10.29 -25.00 -22.50
N LEU A 475 -11.37 -25.08 -23.26
CA LEU A 475 -12.16 -26.30 -23.44
C LEU A 475 -11.37 -27.40 -24.15
N GLN A 476 -10.58 -27.05 -25.16
CA GLN A 476 -9.70 -27.98 -25.86
C GLN A 476 -8.60 -28.53 -24.94
N LEU A 477 -8.00 -27.68 -24.09
CA LEU A 477 -7.03 -28.14 -23.11
C LEU A 477 -7.68 -29.04 -22.04
N ALA A 478 -8.86 -28.66 -21.55
CA ALA A 478 -9.65 -29.48 -20.62
C ALA A 478 -9.98 -30.86 -21.21
N GLU A 479 -10.32 -30.92 -22.50
CA GLU A 479 -10.54 -32.18 -23.23
C GLU A 479 -9.32 -33.08 -23.18
N LYS A 480 -8.13 -32.52 -23.48
CA LYS A 480 -6.86 -33.26 -23.50
C LYS A 480 -6.53 -33.83 -22.13
N LEU A 481 -6.77 -33.07 -21.05
CA LEU A 481 -6.52 -33.51 -19.68
C LEU A 481 -7.50 -34.60 -19.24
N ILE A 482 -8.81 -34.39 -19.43
CA ILE A 482 -9.86 -35.37 -19.07
C ILE A 482 -9.71 -36.67 -19.86
N SER A 483 -9.29 -36.60 -21.14
CA SER A 483 -9.17 -37.79 -21.98
C SER A 483 -8.08 -38.75 -21.53
N ARG A 484 -7.12 -38.29 -20.72
CA ARG A 484 -6.08 -39.13 -20.10
C ARG A 484 -6.60 -39.91 -18.89
N GLU A 485 -7.76 -39.54 -18.35
CA GLU A 485 -8.33 -40.10 -17.14
C GLU A 485 -9.31 -41.26 -17.42
N HIS A 486 -9.28 -42.28 -16.57
CA HIS A 486 -10.12 -43.48 -16.70
C HIS A 486 -11.53 -43.32 -16.10
N ALA A 487 -11.78 -42.25 -15.35
CA ALA A 487 -13.05 -42.03 -14.70
C ALA A 487 -14.21 -41.91 -15.72
N LYS A 488 -15.30 -42.64 -15.46
CA LYS A 488 -16.51 -42.61 -16.28
C LYS A 488 -17.26 -41.27 -16.17
N ASN A 489 -17.24 -40.65 -14.99
CA ASN A 489 -17.90 -39.38 -14.77
C ASN A 489 -16.91 -38.24 -15.00
N ARG A 490 -17.16 -37.45 -16.03
CA ARG A 490 -16.26 -36.39 -16.49
C ARG A 490 -16.97 -35.05 -16.41
N GLN A 491 -16.36 -34.09 -15.73
CA GLN A 491 -16.91 -32.75 -15.63
C GLN A 491 -15.89 -31.65 -15.82
N ILE A 492 -16.35 -30.58 -16.45
CA ILE A 492 -15.69 -29.29 -16.53
C ILE A 492 -16.48 -28.31 -15.68
N ILE A 493 -15.79 -27.55 -14.83
CA ILE A 493 -16.34 -26.48 -14.02
C ILE A 493 -15.71 -25.18 -14.53
N LEU A 494 -16.51 -24.34 -15.17
CA LEU A 494 -16.06 -23.08 -15.77
C LEU A 494 -16.44 -21.91 -14.88
N ILE A 495 -15.45 -21.12 -14.43
CA ILE A 495 -15.66 -19.87 -13.71
C ILE A 495 -15.25 -18.72 -14.64
N THR A 496 -16.19 -17.84 -14.98
CA THR A 496 -15.96 -16.71 -15.89
C THR A 496 -16.88 -15.53 -15.58
N ASP A 497 -16.46 -14.33 -15.97
CA ASP A 497 -17.29 -13.11 -15.92
C ASP A 497 -17.49 -12.48 -17.31
N GLY A 498 -17.03 -13.17 -18.36
CA GLY A 498 -16.94 -12.66 -19.71
C GLY A 498 -17.47 -13.65 -20.76
N GLU A 499 -17.97 -13.09 -21.85
CA GLU A 499 -18.27 -13.83 -23.07
C GLU A 499 -16.98 -14.15 -23.84
N PRO A 500 -16.98 -15.17 -24.71
CA PRO A 500 -15.79 -15.48 -25.50
C PRO A 500 -15.49 -14.34 -26.48
N THR A 501 -14.25 -13.82 -26.46
CA THR A 501 -13.78 -12.74 -27.34
C THR A 501 -12.65 -13.18 -28.27
N ALA A 502 -12.21 -14.43 -28.15
CA ALA A 502 -11.15 -15.00 -28.98
C ALA A 502 -11.39 -16.49 -29.23
N PHE A 503 -10.84 -16.98 -30.34
CA PHE A 503 -10.77 -18.41 -30.66
C PHE A 503 -9.51 -18.69 -31.48
N CYS A 504 -9.09 -19.96 -31.50
CA CYS A 504 -7.98 -20.44 -32.31
C CYS A 504 -8.51 -21.34 -33.43
N ARG A 505 -8.04 -21.14 -34.66
CA ARG A 505 -8.32 -22.00 -35.82
C ARG A 505 -7.03 -22.24 -36.58
N ASP A 506 -6.67 -23.50 -36.78
CA ASP A 506 -5.47 -23.92 -37.52
C ASP A 506 -4.13 -23.33 -37.00
N GLY A 507 -4.09 -22.96 -35.71
CA GLY A 507 -2.94 -22.33 -35.08
C GLY A 507 -2.96 -20.80 -35.06
N ASP A 508 -3.87 -20.19 -35.83
CA ASP A 508 -4.07 -18.75 -35.86
C ASP A 508 -5.07 -18.29 -34.80
N LEU A 509 -4.73 -17.20 -34.12
CA LEU A 509 -5.56 -16.57 -33.10
C LEU A 509 -6.45 -15.49 -33.74
N PHE A 510 -7.76 -15.64 -33.58
CA PHE A 510 -8.76 -14.68 -34.00
C PHE A 510 -9.36 -13.99 -32.78
N VAL A 511 -9.41 -12.66 -32.82
CA VAL A 511 -9.85 -11.84 -31.69
C VAL A 511 -10.73 -10.70 -32.18
N ASP A 512 -11.91 -10.54 -31.59
CA ASP A 512 -12.79 -9.40 -31.83
C ASP A 512 -13.37 -8.87 -30.51
N TYR A 513 -13.48 -7.54 -30.41
CA TYR A 513 -14.19 -6.86 -29.33
C TYR A 513 -14.99 -5.68 -29.88
N PRO A 514 -16.34 -5.72 -29.87
CA PRO A 514 -17.21 -6.77 -29.32
C PRO A 514 -17.13 -8.10 -30.09
N PRO A 515 -17.48 -9.23 -29.46
CA PRO A 515 -17.34 -10.54 -30.09
C PRO A 515 -18.26 -10.72 -31.29
N THR A 516 -17.74 -11.33 -32.35
CA THR A 516 -18.50 -11.64 -33.57
C THR A 516 -19.27 -12.96 -33.43
N PRO A 517 -20.37 -13.16 -34.20
CA PRO A 517 -21.11 -14.43 -34.22
C PRO A 517 -20.24 -15.66 -34.52
N GLU A 518 -19.13 -15.47 -35.23
CA GLU A 518 -18.16 -16.52 -35.54
C GLU A 518 -17.47 -17.06 -34.27
N ILE A 519 -17.04 -16.18 -33.35
CA ILE A 519 -16.42 -16.57 -32.07
C ILE A 519 -17.35 -17.45 -31.24
N PHE A 520 -18.63 -17.05 -31.16
CA PHE A 520 -19.67 -17.82 -30.48
C PHE A 520 -19.88 -19.18 -31.13
N ALA A 521 -19.94 -19.23 -32.46
CA ALA A 521 -20.14 -20.47 -33.22
C ALA A 521 -18.97 -21.46 -33.05
N GLU A 522 -17.73 -20.97 -33.04
CA GLU A 522 -16.53 -21.79 -32.80
C GLU A 522 -16.51 -22.37 -31.39
N THR A 523 -16.76 -21.53 -30.39
CA THR A 523 -16.83 -21.97 -28.99
C THR A 523 -17.94 -23.01 -28.81
N MET A 524 -19.12 -22.79 -29.42
CA MET A 524 -20.24 -23.74 -29.35
C MET A 524 -19.94 -25.07 -30.05
N ARG A 525 -19.16 -25.07 -31.13
CA ARG A 525 -18.71 -26.31 -31.78
C ARG A 525 -17.85 -27.17 -30.87
N GLU A 526 -17.00 -26.54 -30.05
CA GLU A 526 -16.23 -27.26 -29.04
C GLU A 526 -17.12 -27.81 -27.92
N VAL A 527 -18.11 -27.04 -27.45
CA VAL A 527 -19.11 -27.51 -26.48
C VAL A 527 -19.87 -28.74 -26.99
N VAL A 528 -20.32 -28.72 -28.24
CA VAL A 528 -21.02 -29.86 -28.87
C VAL A 528 -20.10 -31.09 -28.91
N ARG A 529 -18.82 -30.91 -29.25
CA ARG A 529 -17.82 -31.98 -29.27
C ARG A 529 -17.66 -32.63 -27.90
N LEU A 530 -17.46 -31.82 -26.86
CA LEU A 530 -17.34 -32.29 -25.47
C LEU A 530 -18.61 -33.01 -24.98
N THR A 531 -19.78 -32.49 -25.36
CA THR A 531 -21.08 -33.08 -25.04
C THR A 531 -21.21 -34.48 -25.63
N ARG A 532 -20.81 -34.67 -26.90
CA ARG A 532 -20.80 -35.99 -27.55
C ARG A 532 -19.86 -36.99 -26.87
N LYS A 533 -18.80 -36.50 -26.22
CA LYS A 533 -17.87 -37.30 -25.42
C LYS A 533 -18.35 -37.57 -23.98
N GLY A 534 -19.57 -37.15 -23.63
CA GLY A 534 -20.16 -37.37 -22.31
C GLY A 534 -19.59 -36.47 -21.21
N ILE A 535 -18.93 -35.36 -21.57
CA ILE A 535 -18.36 -34.42 -20.60
C ILE A 535 -19.41 -33.37 -20.23
N THR A 536 -19.74 -33.28 -18.94
CA THR A 536 -20.68 -32.26 -18.42
C THR A 536 -19.94 -30.97 -18.09
N ILE A 537 -20.45 -29.83 -18.52
CA ILE A 537 -19.90 -28.49 -18.31
C ILE A 537 -20.84 -27.74 -17.36
N ASN A 538 -20.39 -27.45 -16.15
CA ASN A 538 -21.09 -26.57 -15.22
C ASN A 538 -20.43 -25.19 -15.26
N ILE A 539 -21.22 -24.13 -15.36
CA ILE A 539 -20.71 -22.76 -15.47
C ILE A 539 -21.14 -21.95 -14.25
N PHE A 540 -20.18 -21.23 -13.67
CA PHE A 540 -20.38 -20.25 -12.62
C PHE A 540 -20.04 -18.87 -13.18
N MET A 541 -21.08 -18.11 -13.50
CA MET A 541 -20.95 -16.76 -14.05
C MET A 541 -20.98 -15.72 -12.93
N LEU A 542 -20.04 -14.78 -12.99
CA LEU A 542 -19.86 -13.70 -12.02
C LEU A 542 -20.38 -12.34 -12.50
N ASP A 543 -21.09 -12.32 -13.64
CA ASP A 543 -21.66 -11.12 -14.25
C ASP A 543 -23.01 -11.47 -14.92
N GLU A 544 -23.88 -10.48 -15.12
CA GLU A 544 -25.26 -10.61 -15.59
C GLU A 544 -25.47 -9.99 -16.99
N LYS A 545 -24.38 -9.76 -17.75
CA LYS A 545 -24.45 -9.16 -19.08
C LYS A 545 -25.40 -9.97 -19.98
N PRO A 546 -26.37 -9.32 -20.67
CA PRO A 546 -27.36 -10.03 -21.49
C PRO A 546 -26.77 -10.98 -22.54
N ALA A 547 -25.64 -10.60 -23.14
CA ALA A 547 -24.96 -11.41 -24.14
C ALA A 547 -24.32 -12.67 -23.53
N LEU A 548 -23.68 -12.56 -22.35
CA LEU A 548 -23.17 -13.70 -21.59
C LEU A 548 -24.30 -14.66 -21.18
N VAL A 549 -25.40 -14.14 -20.67
CA VAL A 549 -26.57 -14.95 -20.28
C VAL A 549 -27.12 -15.72 -21.48
N SER A 550 -27.32 -15.05 -22.62
CA SER A 550 -27.79 -15.68 -23.86
C SER A 550 -26.85 -16.79 -24.35
N PHE A 551 -25.53 -16.54 -24.33
CA PHE A 551 -24.52 -17.52 -24.68
C PHE A 551 -24.55 -18.75 -23.76
N VAL A 552 -24.62 -18.53 -22.45
CA VAL A 552 -24.67 -19.60 -21.45
C VAL A 552 -25.95 -20.42 -21.59
N GLU A 553 -27.10 -19.80 -21.82
CA GLU A 553 -28.36 -20.52 -22.08
C GLU A 553 -28.25 -21.44 -23.29
N GLN A 554 -27.67 -20.96 -24.40
CA GLN A 554 -27.43 -21.78 -25.57
C GLN A 554 -26.50 -22.96 -25.26
N MET A 555 -25.44 -22.72 -24.49
CA MET A 555 -24.51 -23.77 -24.06
C MET A 555 -25.22 -24.85 -23.23
N MET A 556 -26.07 -24.45 -22.30
CA MET A 556 -26.78 -25.38 -21.40
C MET A 556 -27.83 -26.23 -22.13
N ARG A 557 -28.51 -25.67 -23.14
CA ARG A 557 -29.44 -26.43 -24.00
C ARG A 557 -28.75 -27.59 -24.71
N VAL A 558 -27.46 -27.45 -25.04
CA VAL A 558 -26.66 -28.48 -25.70
C VAL A 558 -26.06 -29.45 -24.68
N ASN A 559 -25.31 -28.95 -23.69
CA ASN A 559 -24.44 -29.78 -22.87
C ASN A 559 -25.14 -30.54 -21.73
N LYS A 560 -26.40 -30.19 -21.40
CA LYS A 560 -27.15 -30.73 -20.23
C LYS A 560 -26.47 -30.47 -18.88
N GLY A 561 -25.50 -29.56 -18.83
CA GLY A 561 -24.90 -29.04 -17.62
C GLY A 561 -25.80 -28.05 -16.89
N ARG A 562 -25.24 -27.34 -15.92
CA ARG A 562 -25.94 -26.30 -15.15
C ARG A 562 -25.18 -24.99 -15.17
N ALA A 563 -25.93 -23.89 -15.18
CA ALA A 563 -25.39 -22.55 -15.05
C ALA A 563 -25.85 -21.93 -13.73
N PHE A 564 -24.92 -21.30 -13.03
CA PHE A 564 -25.16 -20.61 -11.77
C PHE A 564 -24.72 -19.17 -11.89
N LEU A 565 -25.62 -18.26 -11.57
CA LEU A 565 -25.29 -16.87 -11.38
C LEU A 565 -24.87 -16.67 -9.93
N SER A 566 -23.67 -16.15 -9.70
CA SER A 566 -23.15 -15.94 -8.34
C SER A 566 -22.46 -14.60 -8.22
N SER A 567 -22.61 -13.96 -7.06
CA SER A 567 -21.69 -12.90 -6.67
C SER A 567 -20.33 -13.50 -6.29
N PRO A 568 -19.22 -12.74 -6.41
CA PRO A 568 -17.89 -13.21 -5.99
C PRO A 568 -17.84 -13.71 -4.55
N GLN A 569 -18.59 -13.08 -3.65
CA GLN A 569 -18.63 -13.43 -2.23
C GLN A 569 -19.31 -14.78 -1.97
N ARG A 570 -20.26 -15.19 -2.81
CA ARG A 570 -21.02 -16.45 -2.66
C ARG A 570 -20.56 -17.56 -3.60
N LEU A 571 -19.59 -17.30 -4.48
CA LEU A 571 -19.11 -18.25 -5.48
C LEU A 571 -18.71 -19.59 -4.85
N GLY A 572 -17.97 -19.54 -3.74
CA GLY A 572 -17.51 -20.74 -3.05
C GLY A 572 -18.65 -21.57 -2.48
N GLU A 573 -19.67 -20.92 -1.94
CA GLU A 573 -20.80 -21.60 -1.32
C GLU A 573 -21.56 -22.41 -2.36
N TYR A 574 -21.94 -21.78 -3.46
CA TYR A 574 -22.69 -22.43 -4.54
C TYR A 574 -21.88 -23.53 -5.21
N LEU A 575 -20.60 -23.29 -5.52
CA LEU A 575 -19.78 -24.29 -6.20
C LEU A 575 -19.53 -25.52 -5.34
N LEU A 576 -19.19 -25.34 -4.06
CA LEU A 576 -18.95 -26.49 -3.17
C LEU A 576 -20.24 -27.26 -2.86
N LEU A 577 -21.36 -26.56 -2.62
CA LEU A 577 -22.66 -27.21 -2.46
C LEU A 577 -23.05 -28.01 -3.71
N ASP A 578 -22.85 -27.42 -4.89
CA ASP A 578 -23.15 -28.07 -6.15
C ASP A 578 -22.31 -29.32 -6.36
N PHE A 579 -21.00 -29.21 -6.12
CA PHE A 579 -20.07 -30.33 -6.22
C PHE A 579 -20.47 -31.48 -5.27
N VAL A 580 -20.74 -31.19 -4.00
CA VAL A 580 -21.14 -32.20 -3.00
C VAL A 580 -22.51 -32.80 -3.34
N SER A 581 -23.47 -32.00 -3.76
CA SER A 581 -24.82 -32.48 -4.11
C SER A 581 -24.80 -33.39 -5.33
N ARG A 582 -24.03 -33.03 -6.35
CA ARG A 582 -23.79 -33.89 -7.52
C ARG A 582 -23.11 -35.18 -7.12
N ARG A 583 -22.09 -35.10 -6.26
CA ARG A 583 -21.37 -36.27 -5.77
C ARG A 583 -22.29 -37.24 -5.05
N LYS A 584 -23.17 -36.74 -4.18
CA LYS A 584 -24.21 -37.53 -3.53
C LYS A 584 -25.09 -38.23 -4.57
N ARG A 585 -25.62 -37.50 -5.56
CA ARG A 585 -26.50 -38.06 -6.62
C ARG A 585 -25.83 -39.14 -7.48
N LEU A 586 -24.50 -39.15 -7.62
CA LEU A 586 -23.80 -40.20 -8.34
C LEU A 586 -23.64 -41.47 -7.51
N ILE A 587 -23.58 -41.34 -6.19
CA ILE A 587 -23.46 -42.45 -5.24
C ILE A 587 -24.81 -43.12 -5.03
N THR A 588 -25.89 -42.33 -4.94
CA THR A 588 -27.28 -42.80 -4.86
C THR A 588 -27.74 -43.40 -6.19
#